data_AF-A0A8J3KUE2-F1
#
_entry.id   AF-A0A8J3KUE2-F1
#
_cell.length_a   1.000
_cell.length_b   1.000
_cell.length_c   1.000
_cell.angle_alpha   90.00
_cell.angle_beta   90.00
_cell.angle_gamma   90.00
#
_symmetry.space_group_name_H-M   'P 1'
#
loop_
_entity.id
_entity.type
_entity.pdbx_description
1 polymer ?
#
loop_
_entity_poly.entity_id
_entity_poly.type
_entity_poly.pdbx_seq_one_letter_code
_entity_poly.pdbx_strand_id
1 'polypeptide(L)'
;MELMRGLWADARRVGDDELAAMLRLPDWRPRLTAAWLIGLDRRTRFRAELAELLLASQVAYAGKGYAFALARFGEPSDAEVLVAYLERYLPSGLPYDQGYVLDSLVYLDDRLGTGHAARVVDPTGPWWQPWFGVDDPGGFGARIAKVSAYADATMPPAGD
;
A
#
# COMPACT_ATOMS: atom_id res chain seq x y z
N MET A 1 4.46 -18.89 -9.35
CA MET A 1 4.33 -18.01 -10.55
C MET A 1 2.93 -18.06 -11.15
N GLU A 2 2.32 -19.24 -11.29
CA GLU A 2 0.99 -19.38 -11.91
C GLU A 2 -0.14 -18.65 -11.17
N LEU A 3 -0.16 -18.73 -9.82
CA LEU A 3 -1.11 -17.97 -8.99
C LEU A 3 -1.03 -16.46 -9.25
N MET A 4 0.18 -15.88 -9.28
CA MET A 4 0.37 -14.44 -9.48
C MET A 4 -0.05 -14.01 -10.89
N ARG A 5 0.19 -14.84 -11.91
CA ARG A 5 -0.31 -14.60 -13.27
C ARG A 5 -1.84 -14.60 -13.32
N GLY A 6 -2.48 -15.57 -12.67
CA GLY A 6 -3.95 -15.63 -12.58
C GLY A 6 -4.52 -14.38 -11.89
N LEU A 7 -3.94 -13.99 -10.75
CA LEU A 7 -4.36 -12.82 -10.01
C LEU A 7 -4.20 -11.52 -10.81
N TRP A 8 -3.10 -11.40 -11.57
CA TRP A 8 -2.90 -10.25 -12.45
C TRP A 8 -3.90 -10.24 -13.61
N ALA A 9 -4.21 -11.39 -14.22
CA ALA A 9 -5.22 -11.49 -15.26
C ALA A 9 -6.62 -11.09 -14.74
N ASP A 10 -6.97 -11.53 -13.53
CA ASP A 10 -8.19 -11.09 -12.85
C ASP A 10 -8.18 -9.59 -12.56
N ALA A 11 -7.04 -9.05 -12.12
CA ALA A 11 -6.87 -7.61 -11.88
C ALA A 11 -7.08 -6.77 -13.14
N ARG A 12 -6.87 -7.32 -14.35
CA ARG A 12 -7.19 -6.65 -15.63
C ARG A 12 -8.61 -6.87 -16.10
N ARG A 13 -9.20 -8.02 -15.77
CA ARG A 13 -10.55 -8.40 -16.22
C ARG A 13 -11.65 -7.68 -15.44
N VAL A 14 -11.44 -7.43 -14.16
CA VAL A 14 -12.42 -6.73 -13.30
C VAL A 14 -12.63 -5.28 -13.78
N GLY A 15 -13.89 -4.85 -13.86
CA GLY A 15 -14.23 -3.49 -14.26
C GLY A 15 -13.94 -2.45 -13.18
N ASP A 16 -13.79 -1.19 -13.57
CA ASP A 16 -13.60 -0.10 -12.60
C ASP A 16 -14.82 0.14 -11.74
N ASP A 17 -16.01 0.04 -12.31
CA ASP A 17 -17.26 0.20 -11.57
C ASP A 17 -17.41 -0.87 -10.49
N GLU A 18 -16.96 -2.09 -10.75
CA GLU A 18 -16.95 -3.18 -9.77
C GLU A 18 -15.96 -2.88 -8.64
N LEU A 19 -14.74 -2.45 -8.98
CA LEU A 19 -13.75 -2.06 -7.98
C LEU A 19 -14.23 -0.88 -7.12
N ALA A 20 -14.81 0.15 -7.73
CA ALA A 20 -15.38 1.29 -7.03
C ALA A 20 -16.54 0.86 -6.10
N ALA A 21 -17.41 -0.05 -6.56
CA ALA A 21 -18.46 -0.60 -5.72
C ALA A 21 -17.88 -1.37 -4.52
N MET A 22 -16.86 -2.20 -4.73
CA MET A 22 -16.18 -2.94 -3.67
C MET A 22 -15.53 -2.03 -2.63
N LEU A 23 -14.92 -0.91 -3.04
CA LEU A 23 -14.32 0.08 -2.14
C LEU A 23 -15.34 0.77 -1.22
N ARG A 24 -16.63 0.76 -1.57
CA ARG A 24 -17.70 1.40 -0.80
C ARG A 24 -18.44 0.47 0.14
N LEU A 25 -18.26 -0.85 0.02
CA LEU A 25 -18.90 -1.83 0.89
C LEU A 25 -18.44 -1.68 2.35
N PRO A 26 -19.26 -1.95 3.36
CA PRO A 26 -18.87 -1.76 4.77
C PRO A 26 -17.81 -2.76 5.26
N ASP A 27 -17.68 -3.93 4.62
CA ASP A 27 -16.69 -4.96 4.98
C ASP A 27 -15.30 -4.59 4.44
N TRP A 28 -14.26 -4.86 5.23
CA TRP A 28 -12.87 -4.64 4.84
C TRP A 28 -12.37 -5.60 3.76
N ARG A 29 -12.90 -6.82 3.68
CA ARG A 29 -12.46 -7.86 2.72
C ARG A 29 -12.62 -7.43 1.26
N PRO A 30 -13.80 -6.95 0.80
CA PRO A 30 -13.93 -6.46 -0.57
C PRO A 30 -13.04 -5.24 -0.82
N ARG A 31 -12.93 -4.31 0.13
CA ARG A 31 -12.07 -3.12 -0.03
C ARG A 31 -10.59 -3.48 -0.17
N LEU A 32 -10.11 -4.37 0.69
CA LEU A 32 -8.74 -4.88 0.64
C LEU A 32 -8.50 -5.54 -0.72
N THR A 33 -9.41 -6.42 -1.15
CA THR A 33 -9.31 -7.13 -2.43
C THR A 33 -9.27 -6.16 -3.61
N ALA A 34 -10.18 -5.18 -3.65
CA ALA A 34 -10.21 -4.17 -4.70
C ALA A 34 -8.91 -3.38 -4.75
N ALA A 35 -8.40 -2.93 -3.60
CA ALA A 35 -7.15 -2.19 -3.53
C ALA A 35 -5.94 -3.00 -4.03
N TRP A 36 -5.87 -4.30 -3.71
CA TRP A 36 -4.85 -5.19 -4.28
C TRP A 36 -4.93 -5.28 -5.80
N LEU A 37 -6.12 -5.50 -6.36
CA LEU A 37 -6.31 -5.57 -7.82
C LEU A 37 -5.95 -4.24 -8.50
N ILE A 38 -6.35 -3.11 -7.90
CA ILE A 38 -5.99 -1.76 -8.35
C ILE A 38 -4.47 -1.58 -8.39
N GLY A 39 -3.75 -1.99 -7.34
CA GLY A 39 -2.29 -1.86 -7.26
C GLY A 39 -1.54 -2.81 -8.21
N LEU A 40 -2.06 -4.01 -8.43
CA LEU A 40 -1.48 -4.99 -9.36
C LEU A 40 -1.53 -4.49 -10.81
N ASP A 41 -2.64 -3.89 -11.22
CA ASP A 41 -2.86 -3.32 -12.55
C ASP A 41 -2.48 -1.83 -12.65
N ARG A 42 -1.94 -1.24 -11.57
CA ARG A 42 -1.54 0.18 -11.47
C ARG A 42 -2.63 1.17 -11.96
N ARG A 43 -3.88 0.97 -11.54
CA ARG A 43 -5.01 1.84 -11.95
C ARG A 43 -5.00 3.18 -11.22
N THR A 44 -4.10 4.08 -11.62
CA THR A 44 -3.83 5.38 -10.98
C THR A 44 -5.05 6.32 -10.88
N ARG A 45 -6.10 6.10 -11.67
CA ARG A 45 -7.38 6.82 -11.54
C ARG A 45 -8.05 6.68 -10.17
N PHE A 46 -7.77 5.60 -9.44
CA PHE A 46 -8.28 5.38 -8.08
C PHE A 46 -7.46 6.08 -7.00
N ARG A 47 -6.36 6.77 -7.35
CA ARG A 47 -5.44 7.39 -6.39
C ARG A 47 -6.14 8.30 -5.39
N ALA A 48 -7.02 9.19 -5.87
CA ALA A 48 -7.74 10.13 -4.99
C ALA A 48 -8.64 9.37 -4.01
N GLU A 49 -9.44 8.42 -4.48
CA GLU A 49 -10.34 7.61 -3.64
C GLU A 49 -9.56 6.78 -2.61
N LEU A 50 -8.45 6.15 -3.01
CA LEU A 50 -7.61 5.38 -2.11
C LEU A 50 -6.93 6.25 -1.05
N ALA A 51 -6.47 7.45 -1.42
CA ALA A 51 -5.88 8.41 -0.48
C ALA A 51 -6.90 8.86 0.56
N GLU A 52 -8.11 9.23 0.13
CA GLU A 52 -9.21 9.60 1.04
C GLU A 52 -9.56 8.46 2.00
N LEU A 53 -9.72 7.24 1.47
CA LEU A 53 -10.04 6.06 2.27
C LEU A 53 -8.94 5.71 3.29
N LEU A 54 -7.67 5.82 2.91
CA LEU A 54 -6.54 5.59 3.81
C LEU A 54 -6.52 6.64 4.93
N LEU A 55 -6.64 7.93 4.58
CA LEU A 55 -6.60 9.03 5.54
C LEU A 55 -7.82 9.10 6.46
N ALA A 56 -8.94 8.47 6.08
CA ALA A 56 -10.11 8.32 6.93
C ALA A 56 -9.94 7.17 7.94
N SER A 57 -9.18 6.12 7.60
CA SER A 57 -8.87 4.96 8.44
C SER A 57 -10.08 4.34 9.14
N GLN A 58 -11.25 4.33 8.49
CA GLN A 58 -12.52 3.89 9.11
C GLN A 58 -12.73 2.37 9.12
N VAL A 59 -11.96 1.63 8.33
CA VAL A 59 -12.18 0.20 8.09
C VAL A 59 -10.87 -0.55 8.32
N ALA A 60 -10.83 -1.39 9.36
CA ALA A 60 -9.65 -2.15 9.75
C ALA A 60 -9.12 -3.02 8.60
N TYR A 61 -7.80 -3.21 8.52
CA TYR A 61 -7.08 -4.01 7.52
C TYR A 61 -7.11 -3.49 6.08
N ALA A 62 -8.12 -2.72 5.68
CA ALA A 62 -8.25 -2.22 4.32
C ALA A 62 -7.11 -1.24 3.96
N GLY A 63 -6.57 -0.52 4.96
CA GLY A 63 -5.45 0.40 4.79
C GLY A 63 -4.19 -0.26 4.23
N LYS A 64 -3.99 -1.56 4.50
CA LYS A 64 -2.89 -2.36 3.92
C LYS A 64 -2.94 -2.38 2.40
N GLY A 65 -4.14 -2.61 1.84
CA GLY A 65 -4.34 -2.64 0.40
C GLY A 65 -4.17 -1.26 -0.24
N TYR A 66 -4.68 -0.21 0.42
CA TYR A 66 -4.57 1.16 -0.08
C TYR A 66 -3.11 1.60 -0.13
N ALA A 67 -2.35 1.33 0.93
CA ALA A 67 -0.92 1.64 0.99
C ALA A 67 -0.12 0.90 -0.08
N PHE A 68 -0.41 -0.39 -0.29
CA PHE A 68 0.18 -1.17 -1.39
C PHE A 68 -0.12 -0.53 -2.76
N ALA A 69 -1.38 -0.17 -3.04
CA ALA A 69 -1.76 0.41 -4.32
C ALA A 69 -1.07 1.76 -4.57
N LEU A 70 -1.02 2.65 -3.57
CA LEU A 70 -0.30 3.92 -3.64
C LEU A 70 1.20 3.70 -3.88
N ALA A 71 1.82 2.75 -3.17
CA ALA A 71 3.23 2.38 -3.41
C ALA A 71 3.48 1.86 -4.85
N ARG A 72 2.50 1.16 -5.44
CA ARG A 72 2.58 0.68 -6.82
C ARG A 72 2.41 1.76 -7.87
N PHE A 73 1.71 2.84 -7.54
CA PHE A 73 1.57 4.00 -8.43
C PHE A 73 2.87 4.78 -8.55
N GLY A 74 3.66 4.86 -7.48
CA GLY A 74 5.08 5.19 -7.56
C GLY A 74 5.40 6.65 -7.81
N GLU A 75 4.50 7.59 -7.49
CA GLU A 75 4.71 9.03 -7.64
C GLU A 75 5.00 9.70 -6.29
N PRO A 76 5.67 10.87 -6.26
CA PRO A 76 5.89 11.62 -5.01
C PRO A 76 4.61 11.90 -4.22
N SER A 77 3.50 12.16 -4.90
CA SER A 77 2.19 12.36 -4.27
C SER A 77 1.67 11.13 -3.51
N ASP A 78 2.08 9.91 -3.88
CA ASP A 78 1.75 8.71 -3.12
C ASP A 78 2.48 8.69 -1.79
N ALA A 79 3.78 9.02 -1.80
CA ALA A 79 4.59 9.09 -0.59
C ALA A 79 4.04 10.13 0.38
N GLU A 80 3.61 11.30 -0.13
CA GLU A 80 2.95 12.34 0.67
C GLU A 80 1.71 11.82 1.41
N VAL A 81 0.88 11.00 0.76
CA VAL A 81 -0.32 10.39 1.38
C VAL A 81 0.08 9.41 2.50
N LEU A 82 1.08 8.56 2.27
CA LEU A 82 1.56 7.62 3.27
C LEU A 82 2.18 8.35 4.48
N VAL A 83 2.93 9.42 4.24
CA VAL A 83 3.48 10.30 5.28
C VAL A 83 2.34 10.92 6.09
N ALA A 84 1.34 11.52 5.43
CA ALA A 84 0.21 12.15 6.10
C ALA A 84 -0.60 11.16 6.97
N TYR A 85 -0.75 9.91 6.53
CA TYR A 85 -1.35 8.86 7.34
C TYR A 85 -0.52 8.58 8.61
N LEU A 86 0.80 8.37 8.46
CA LEU A 86 1.67 8.08 9.60
C LEU A 86 1.70 9.25 10.59
N GLU A 87 1.76 10.49 10.10
CA GLU A 87 1.70 11.69 10.93
C GLU A 87 0.40 11.79 11.74
N ARG A 88 -0.73 11.44 11.11
CA ARG A 88 -2.03 11.48 11.76
C ARG A 88 -2.22 10.39 12.80
N TYR A 89 -1.78 9.17 12.51
CA TYR A 89 -2.18 8.00 13.30
C TYR A 89 -1.11 7.47 14.23
N LEU A 90 0.19 7.70 14.01
CA LEU A 90 1.23 7.26 14.95
C LEU A 90 1.03 7.81 16.37
N PRO A 91 0.66 9.09 16.57
CA PRO A 91 0.42 9.64 17.91
C PRO A 91 -0.73 8.96 18.67
N SER A 92 -1.61 8.19 18.00
CA SER A 92 -2.74 7.52 18.66
C SER A 92 -2.32 6.39 19.59
N GLY A 93 -1.10 5.86 19.44
CA GLY A 93 -0.61 4.74 20.25
C GLY A 93 -1.23 3.38 19.90
N LEU A 94 -2.06 3.29 18.85
CA LEU A 94 -2.78 2.06 18.47
C LEU A 94 -2.13 1.39 17.24
N PRO A 95 -1.98 0.05 17.27
CA PRO A 95 -1.39 -0.72 16.17
C PRO A 95 -2.42 -0.93 15.03
N TYR A 96 -2.71 0.15 14.29
CA TYR A 96 -3.50 0.11 13.06
C TYR A 96 -2.68 -0.48 11.89
N ASP A 97 -2.96 -0.08 10.66
CA ASP A 97 -2.21 -0.53 9.47
C ASP A 97 -0.82 0.13 9.32
N GLN A 98 -0.33 0.83 10.36
CA GLN A 98 0.87 1.67 10.31
C GLN A 98 2.14 0.95 9.87
N GLY A 99 2.39 -0.28 10.33
CA GLY A 99 3.56 -1.05 9.90
C GLY A 99 3.55 -1.30 8.38
N TYR A 100 2.37 -1.53 7.81
CA TYR A 100 2.19 -1.75 6.38
C TYR A 100 2.32 -0.45 5.57
N VAL A 101 1.84 0.67 6.12
CA VAL A 101 2.03 2.00 5.54
C VAL A 101 3.50 2.40 5.54
N LEU A 102 4.22 2.13 6.64
CA LEU A 102 5.66 2.39 6.75
C LEU A 102 6.47 1.54 5.78
N ASP A 103 6.16 0.24 5.67
CA ASP A 103 6.73 -0.69 4.69
C ASP A 103 6.52 -0.17 3.24
N SER A 104 5.33 0.35 2.95
CA SER A 104 5.01 0.97 1.66
C SER A 104 5.79 2.26 1.40
N LEU A 105 6.00 3.10 2.42
CA LEU A 105 6.76 4.35 2.31
C LEU A 105 8.25 4.07 2.11
N VAL A 106 8.84 3.11 2.83
CA VAL A 106 10.24 2.71 2.65
C VAL A 106 10.50 2.19 1.24
N TYR A 107 9.56 1.41 0.69
CA TYR A 107 9.64 0.98 -0.71
C TYR A 107 9.61 2.16 -1.70
N LEU A 108 8.75 3.16 -1.47
CA LEU A 108 8.72 4.36 -2.31
C LEU A 108 9.98 5.20 -2.17
N ASP A 109 10.50 5.37 -0.96
CA ASP A 109 11.74 6.11 -0.71
C ASP A 109 12.92 5.53 -1.51
N ASP A 110 13.08 4.20 -1.50
CA ASP A 110 14.11 3.51 -2.29
C ASP A 110 13.94 3.77 -3.80
N ARG A 111 12.70 3.70 -4.31
CA ARG A 111 12.40 3.92 -5.73
C ARG A 111 12.57 5.36 -6.19
N LEU A 112 12.22 6.32 -5.35
CA LEU A 112 12.21 7.75 -5.67
C LEU A 112 13.51 8.44 -5.27
N GLY A 113 14.40 7.76 -4.53
CA GLY A 113 15.62 8.36 -3.98
C GLY A 113 15.32 9.39 -2.89
N THR A 114 14.25 9.18 -2.12
CA THR A 114 13.82 10.05 -1.01
C THR A 114 14.10 9.38 0.35
N GLY A 115 13.80 10.08 1.44
CA GLY A 115 14.07 9.61 2.81
C GLY A 115 12.99 9.98 3.81
N HIS A 116 11.72 9.97 3.39
CA HIS A 116 10.59 10.36 4.22
C HIS A 116 10.41 9.45 5.44
N ALA A 117 10.67 8.15 5.31
CA ALA A 117 10.55 7.16 6.37
C ALA A 117 11.67 7.22 7.41
N ALA A 118 12.80 7.89 7.11
CA ALA A 118 14.00 7.87 7.94
C ALA A 118 13.73 8.24 9.42
N ARG A 119 12.88 9.24 9.66
CA ARG A 119 12.51 9.67 11.03
C ARG A 119 11.64 8.67 11.78
N VAL A 120 10.92 7.81 11.06
CA VAL A 120 9.94 6.85 11.62
C VAL A 120 10.62 5.51 11.94
N VAL A 121 11.58 5.09 11.10
CA VAL A 121 12.30 3.82 11.28
C VAL A 121 13.45 3.90 12.29
N ASP A 122 13.85 5.09 12.73
CA ASP A 122 14.86 5.28 13.77
C ASP A 122 14.32 4.83 15.14
N PRO A 123 14.81 3.73 15.74
CA PRO A 123 14.31 3.21 17.01
C PRO A 123 14.56 4.13 18.21
N THR A 124 15.43 5.12 18.06
CA THR A 124 15.73 6.13 19.08
C THR A 124 14.90 7.40 18.91
N GLY A 125 14.20 7.52 17.78
CA GLY A 125 13.41 8.69 17.41
C GLY A 125 12.02 8.72 18.07
N PRO A 126 11.41 9.91 18.18
CA PRO A 126 10.11 10.09 18.85
C PRO A 126 8.92 9.51 18.04
N TRP A 127 9.14 9.17 16.77
CA TRP A 127 8.14 8.57 15.89
C TRP A 127 8.13 7.04 15.96
N TRP A 128 9.17 6.44 16.54
CA TRP A 128 9.26 4.99 16.69
C TRP A 128 8.13 4.46 17.56
N GLN A 129 7.58 3.32 17.17
CA GLN A 129 6.56 2.62 17.92
C GLN A 129 7.01 1.19 18.22
N PRO A 130 6.76 0.64 19.42
CA PRO A 130 7.26 -0.69 19.80
C PRO A 130 6.78 -1.84 18.90
N TRP A 131 5.58 -1.75 18.32
CA TRP A 131 5.02 -2.80 17.45
C TRP A 131 5.75 -2.94 16.11
N PHE A 132 6.47 -1.90 15.66
CA PHE A 132 7.28 -1.95 14.45
C PHE A 132 8.35 -3.03 14.49
N GLY A 133 8.98 -3.26 15.64
CA GLY A 133 9.98 -4.31 15.80
C GLY A 133 9.42 -5.74 15.79
N VAL A 134 8.10 -5.90 15.99
CA VAL A 134 7.42 -7.21 16.03
C VAL A 134 6.89 -7.60 14.65
N ASP A 135 6.34 -6.64 13.92
CA ASP A 135 5.65 -6.87 12.64
C ASP A 135 6.58 -7.14 11.45
N ASP A 136 7.83 -6.68 11.52
CA ASP A 136 8.81 -6.86 10.43
C ASP A 136 10.26 -7.06 10.92
N PRO A 137 10.60 -8.26 11.44
CA PRO A 137 11.95 -8.54 11.90
C PRO A 137 13.01 -8.57 10.77
N GLY A 138 12.59 -8.61 9.51
CA GLY A 138 13.47 -8.61 8.33
C GLY A 138 13.79 -7.22 7.78
N GLY A 139 13.18 -6.17 8.33
CA GLY A 139 13.32 -4.79 7.89
C GLY A 139 12.18 -4.31 6.99
N PHE A 140 11.83 -3.03 7.14
CA PHE A 140 10.79 -2.37 6.32
C PHE A 140 11.17 -2.30 4.84
N GLY A 141 10.17 -2.32 3.97
CA GLY A 141 10.24 -2.26 2.51
C GLY A 141 10.20 -3.64 1.82
N ALA A 142 10.68 -4.69 2.48
CA ALA A 142 10.94 -5.98 1.85
C ALA A 142 9.67 -6.67 1.32
N ARG A 143 8.55 -6.54 2.04
CA ARG A 143 7.28 -7.20 1.70
C ARG A 143 6.65 -6.54 0.47
N ILE A 144 6.58 -5.21 0.42
CA ILE A 144 6.09 -4.49 -0.77
C ILE A 144 7.02 -4.69 -1.96
N ALA A 145 8.34 -4.67 -1.75
CA ALA A 145 9.31 -4.92 -2.81
C ALA A 145 9.12 -6.31 -3.45
N LYS A 146 8.99 -7.35 -2.63
CA LYS A 146 8.81 -8.73 -3.09
C LYS A 146 7.55 -8.90 -3.92
N VAL A 147 6.40 -8.43 -3.44
CA VAL A 147 5.14 -8.58 -4.18
C VAL A 147 5.12 -7.73 -5.45
N SER A 148 5.70 -6.52 -5.42
CA SER A 148 5.83 -5.65 -6.59
C SER A 148 6.70 -6.29 -7.67
N ALA A 149 7.82 -6.90 -7.29
CA ALA A 149 8.71 -7.61 -8.21
C ALA A 149 8.00 -8.81 -8.87
N TYR A 150 7.20 -9.57 -8.10
CA TYR A 150 6.40 -10.65 -8.69
C TYR A 150 5.34 -10.13 -9.66
N ALA A 151 4.63 -9.06 -9.30
CA ALA A 151 3.64 -8.45 -10.18
C ALA A 151 4.28 -8.02 -11.51
N ASP A 152 5.42 -7.31 -11.44
CA ASP A 152 6.15 -6.83 -12.61
C ASP A 152 6.70 -7.97 -13.49
N ALA A 153 7.22 -9.04 -12.89
CA ALA A 153 7.69 -10.22 -13.62
C ALA A 153 6.56 -11.03 -14.29
N THR A 154 5.31 -10.80 -13.91
CA THR A 154 4.13 -11.52 -14.44
C THR A 154 3.32 -10.69 -15.43
N MET A 155 3.63 -9.40 -15.57
CA MET A 155 3.06 -8.55 -16.61
C MET A 155 3.62 -8.99 -17.98
N PRO A 156 2.76 -9.18 -19.01
CA PRO A 156 3.23 -9.30 -20.38
C PRO A 156 3.94 -8.00 -20.78
N PRO A 157 4.94 -8.09 -21.69
CA PRO A 157 5.64 -6.91 -22.17
C PRO A 157 4.65 -5.89 -22.74
N ALA A 158 4.96 -4.60 -22.59
CA ALA A 158 4.14 -3.54 -23.15
C ALA A 158 4.17 -3.62 -24.68
N GLY A 159 3.09 -4.15 -25.28
CA GLY A 159 2.90 -4.22 -26.72
C GLY A 159 2.62 -5.64 -27.21
N ASP A 160 1.34 -6.00 -27.24
CA ASP A 160 0.72 -6.99 -28.14
C ASP A 160 -0.64 -6.43 -28.58
#